data_AF-A0A1Y1UYT2-F1
#
_entry.id   AF-A0A1Y1UYT2-F1
#
_cell.length_a   1.000
_cell.length_b   1.000
_cell.length_c   1.000
_cell.angle_alpha   90.00
_cell.angle_beta   90.00
_cell.angle_gamma   90.00
#
_symmetry.space_group_name_H-M   'P 1'
#
loop_
_entity.id
_entity.type
_entity.pdbx_description
1 polymer ?
#
loop_
_entity_poly.entity_id
_entity_poly.type
_entity_poly.pdbx_seq_one_letter_code
_entity_poly.pdbx_strand_id
1 'polypeptide(L)'
;MNVGNIQLTELLPFISRFIMLKILVLYNNKLQGVSNNLLNIPNLEKITIDDYVLKYLLSDYDLINQLRFCQIYLNSFIEKEKIINYITNIKYIKKDELLLFHEKVIVYSYAIYHETIR
;
A
#
# COMPACT_ATOMS: atom_id res chain seq x y z
N MET A 1 -0.97 11.30 -6.79
CA MET A 1 0.42 11.37 -7.30
C MET A 1 0.83 10.00 -7.75
N ASN A 2 1.35 9.88 -8.97
CA ASN A 2 1.88 8.62 -9.49
C ASN A 2 3.39 8.76 -9.67
N VAL A 3 4.12 7.93 -8.94
CA VAL A 3 5.58 7.80 -8.98
C VAL A 3 5.95 6.31 -9.06
N GLY A 4 5.12 5.50 -9.71
CA GLY A 4 5.45 4.12 -10.04
C GLY A 4 6.45 4.02 -11.20
N ASN A 5 7.24 2.95 -11.25
CA ASN A 5 8.24 2.69 -12.30
C ASN A 5 9.37 3.72 -12.43
N ILE A 6 9.75 4.42 -11.35
CA ILE A 6 10.82 5.44 -11.41
C ILE A 6 12.11 5.02 -10.69
N GLN A 7 12.22 3.74 -10.33
CA GLN A 7 13.36 3.18 -9.58
C GLN A 7 13.63 3.86 -8.24
N LEU A 8 12.59 4.38 -7.59
CA LEU A 8 12.69 5.03 -6.29
C LEU A 8 13.21 4.05 -5.24
N THR A 9 14.30 4.39 -4.55
CA THR A 9 14.87 3.56 -3.47
C THR A 9 14.37 3.97 -2.09
N GLU A 10 13.94 5.22 -1.93
CA GLU A 10 13.40 5.76 -0.68
C GLU A 10 12.31 6.81 -0.94
N LEU A 11 11.37 6.94 -0.01
CA LEU A 11 10.38 8.00 -0.05
C LEU A 11 10.94 9.23 0.67
N LEU A 12 11.27 10.28 -0.09
CA LEU A 12 11.96 11.44 0.46
C LEU A 12 11.07 12.25 1.43
N PRO A 13 11.64 12.88 2.47
CA PRO A 13 10.87 13.55 3.53
C PRO A 13 9.93 14.65 3.05
N PHE A 14 10.25 15.29 1.92
CA PHE A 14 9.43 16.37 1.35
C PHE A 14 8.08 15.91 0.78
N ILE A 15 7.85 14.60 0.67
CA ILE A 15 6.52 14.06 0.32
C ILE A 15 5.42 14.55 1.28
N SER A 16 5.80 14.84 2.53
CA SER A 16 4.94 15.43 3.56
C SER A 16 4.36 16.81 3.20
N ARG A 17 5.02 17.53 2.28
CA ARG A 17 4.56 18.85 1.82
C ARG A 17 3.30 18.76 0.96
N PHE A 18 2.97 17.59 0.44
CA PHE A 18 1.76 17.37 -0.35
C PHE A 18 0.56 17.16 0.56
N ILE A 19 0.20 18.18 1.34
CA ILE A 19 -0.86 18.10 2.36
C ILE A 19 -2.24 17.74 1.80
N MET A 20 -2.49 17.98 0.51
CA MET A 20 -3.75 17.63 -0.16
C MET A 20 -3.72 16.25 -0.83
N LEU A 21 -2.60 15.52 -0.74
CA LEU A 21 -2.42 14.26 -1.44
C LEU A 21 -3.26 13.15 -0.81
N LYS A 22 -4.25 12.67 -1.56
CA LYS A 22 -5.13 11.57 -1.14
C LYS A 22 -4.73 10.21 -1.68
N ILE A 23 -4.08 10.17 -2.83
CA ILE A 23 -3.77 8.93 -3.56
C ILE A 23 -2.29 8.94 -3.94
N LEU A 24 -1.56 7.92 -3.53
CA LEU A 24 -0.14 7.76 -3.86
C LEU A 24 0.12 6.39 -4.50
N VAL A 25 0.73 6.39 -5.68
CA VAL A 25 1.03 5.19 -6.45
C VAL A 25 2.54 5.01 -6.53
N LEU A 26 3.06 3.90 -6.00
CA LEU A 26 4.48 3.60 -5.78
C LEU A 26 4.92 2.24 -6.36
N TYR A 27 4.08 1.55 -7.13
CA TYR A 27 4.42 0.22 -7.66
C TYR A 27 5.66 0.24 -8.58
N ASN A 28 6.31 -0.91 -8.68
CA ASN A 28 7.53 -1.15 -9.46
C ASN A 28 8.64 -0.13 -9.18
N ASN A 29 8.94 0.04 -7.89
CA ASN A 29 10.09 0.82 -7.43
C ASN A 29 11.10 -0.11 -6.73
N LYS A 30 12.20 0.46 -6.24
CA LYS A 30 13.24 -0.26 -5.49
C LYS A 30 13.11 -0.01 -3.98
N LEU A 31 11.91 0.32 -3.52
CA LEU A 31 11.60 0.57 -2.12
C LEU A 31 11.74 -0.74 -1.34
N GLN A 32 12.57 -0.72 -0.29
CA GLN A 32 12.69 -1.86 0.63
C GLN A 32 11.75 -1.73 1.83
N GLY A 33 10.86 -0.74 1.82
CA GLY A 33 9.93 -0.45 2.89
C GLY A 33 9.22 0.88 2.63
N VAL A 34 8.21 1.16 3.44
CA VAL A 34 7.57 2.47 3.50
C VAL A 34 8.11 3.20 4.72
N SER A 35 8.75 4.35 4.50
CA SER A 35 9.25 5.19 5.59
C SER A 35 8.11 5.84 6.37
N ASN A 36 8.35 6.20 7.64
CA ASN A 36 7.47 7.06 8.46
C ASN A 36 7.02 8.35 7.75
N ASN A 37 7.68 8.77 6.67
CA ASN A 37 7.28 9.93 5.89
C ASN A 37 5.87 9.81 5.29
N LEU A 38 5.28 8.61 5.17
CA LEU A 38 3.89 8.46 4.76
C LEU A 38 2.88 8.95 5.82
N LEU A 39 3.19 8.79 7.11
CA LEU A 39 2.40 9.35 8.21
C LEU A 39 2.33 10.87 8.15
N ASN A 40 3.32 11.50 7.51
CA ASN A 40 3.38 12.94 7.35
C ASN A 40 2.55 13.45 6.15
N ILE A 41 1.79 12.60 5.48
CA ILE A 41 0.85 12.97 4.41
C ILE A 41 -0.57 12.87 4.99
N PRO A 42 -1.07 13.90 5.69
CA PRO A 42 -2.19 13.78 6.64
C PRO A 42 -3.52 13.35 6.00
N ASN A 43 -3.66 13.58 4.68
CA ASN A 43 -4.88 13.27 3.93
C ASN A 43 -4.71 12.05 3.01
N LEU A 44 -3.65 11.26 3.16
CA LEU A 44 -3.45 10.08 2.33
C LEU A 44 -4.48 9.01 2.69
N GLU A 45 -5.36 8.70 1.75
CA GLU A 45 -6.47 7.74 1.91
C GLU A 45 -6.21 6.45 1.11
N LYS A 46 -5.44 6.52 0.02
CA LYS A 46 -5.18 5.39 -0.86
C LYS A 46 -3.72 5.27 -1.21
N ILE A 47 -3.20 4.05 -1.13
CA ILE A 47 -1.84 3.73 -1.58
C ILE A 47 -1.84 2.54 -2.53
N THR A 48 -0.94 2.57 -3.52
CA THR A 48 -0.61 1.42 -4.38
C THR A 48 0.87 1.11 -4.21
N ILE A 49 1.21 -0.10 -3.75
CA ILE A 49 2.59 -0.53 -3.48
C ILE A 49 2.86 -1.93 -4.05
N ASP A 50 4.12 -2.34 -4.04
CA ASP A 50 4.50 -3.72 -4.35
C ASP A 50 4.37 -4.65 -3.13
N ASP A 51 4.24 -5.94 -3.39
CA ASP A 51 4.18 -7.03 -2.40
C ASP A 51 5.32 -7.02 -1.39
N TYR A 52 6.55 -6.74 -1.80
CA TYR A 52 7.71 -6.73 -0.90
C TYR A 52 7.64 -5.64 0.18
N VAL A 53 6.93 -4.55 -0.11
CA VAL A 53 6.78 -3.40 0.79
C VAL A 53 5.64 -3.61 1.78
N LEU A 54 4.74 -4.55 1.48
CA LEU A 54 3.55 -4.83 2.27
C LEU A 54 3.87 -5.17 3.73
N LYS A 55 4.91 -5.98 3.99
CA LYS A 55 5.29 -6.37 5.36
C LYS A 55 5.56 -5.14 6.24
N TYR A 56 6.18 -4.11 5.67
CA TYR A 56 6.50 -2.87 6.36
C TYR A 56 5.27 -2.00 6.58
N LEU A 57 4.41 -1.89 5.57
CA LEU A 57 3.13 -1.18 5.69
C LEU A 57 2.30 -1.77 6.84
N LEU A 58 2.26 -3.10 6.94
CA LEU A 58 1.43 -3.80 7.90
C LEU A 58 2.00 -3.83 9.33
N SER A 59 3.29 -3.54 9.49
CA SER A 59 3.91 -3.37 10.81
C SER A 59 3.65 -2.00 11.44
N ASP A 60 3.11 -1.04 10.68
CA ASP A 60 2.84 0.33 11.14
C ASP A 60 1.33 0.54 11.29
N TYR A 61 0.83 0.37 12.52
CA TYR A 61 -0.60 0.46 12.83
C TYR A 61 -1.19 1.85 12.56
N ASP A 62 -0.42 2.91 12.79
CA ASP A 62 -0.87 4.29 12.61
C ASP A 62 -1.06 4.58 11.12
N LEU A 63 -0.15 4.08 10.27
CA LEU A 63 -0.26 4.25 8.83
C LEU A 63 -1.47 3.48 8.26
N ILE A 64 -1.72 2.26 8.75
CA ILE A 64 -2.90 1.48 8.36
C ILE A 64 -4.19 2.22 8.76
N ASN A 65 -4.24 2.81 9.96
CA ASN A 65 -5.42 3.55 10.41
C ASN A 65 -5.69 4.84 9.64
N GLN A 66 -4.68 5.39 8.98
CA GLN A 66 -4.86 6.57 8.13
C GLN A 66 -5.44 6.19 6.76
N LEU A 67 -5.08 5.01 6.24
CA LEU A 67 -5.45 4.56 4.92
C LEU A 67 -6.86 3.94 4.90
N ARG A 68 -7.62 4.28 3.85
CA ARG A 68 -8.92 3.66 3.54
C ARG A 68 -8.81 2.54 2.51
N PHE A 69 -7.81 2.64 1.62
CA PHE A 69 -7.62 1.68 0.54
C PHE A 69 -6.13 1.37 0.35
N CYS A 70 -5.81 0.08 0.21
CA CYS A 70 -4.48 -0.38 -0.18
C CYS A 70 -4.59 -1.27 -1.41
N GLN A 71 -3.82 -0.94 -2.45
CA GLN A 71 -3.66 -1.77 -3.64
C GLN A 71 -2.26 -2.35 -3.67
N ILE A 72 -2.17 -3.65 -3.94
CA ILE A 72 -0.92 -4.39 -3.91
C ILE A 72 -0.65 -4.96 -5.30
N TYR A 73 0.49 -4.56 -5.85
CA TYR A 73 1.02 -5.01 -7.12
C TYR A 73 1.97 -6.19 -6.85
N LEU A 74 1.61 -7.39 -7.30
CA LEU A 74 2.43 -8.58 -7.08
C LEU A 74 3.54 -8.69 -8.13
N ASN A 75 4.79 -8.43 -7.72
CA ASN A 75 5.96 -8.62 -8.59
C ASN A 75 6.67 -9.96 -8.37
N SER A 76 6.50 -10.62 -7.22
CA SER A 76 6.87 -12.04 -7.06
C SER A 76 5.68 -12.99 -7.13
N PHE A 77 5.84 -14.06 -7.90
CA PHE A 77 4.98 -15.24 -7.83
C PHE A 77 5.12 -16.04 -6.52
N ILE A 78 6.12 -15.74 -5.69
CA ILE A 78 6.38 -16.45 -4.44
C ILE A 78 5.36 -15.97 -3.40
N GLU A 79 4.41 -16.87 -3.14
CA GLU A 79 3.52 -16.88 -1.99
C GLU A 79 2.33 -15.91 -2.02
N LYS A 80 1.65 -15.82 -3.17
CA LYS A 80 0.26 -15.31 -3.26
C LYS A 80 -0.60 -15.78 -2.08
N GLU A 81 -0.49 -17.04 -1.69
CA GLU A 81 -1.22 -17.60 -0.53
C GLU A 81 -0.73 -17.05 0.82
N LYS A 82 0.58 -16.88 1.05
CA LYS A 82 1.04 -16.26 2.31
C LYS A 82 0.69 -14.80 2.38
N ILE A 83 0.76 -14.05 1.27
CA ILE A 83 0.33 -12.65 1.20
C ILE A 83 -1.18 -12.55 1.49
N ILE A 84 -2.00 -13.39 0.85
CA ILE A 84 -3.44 -13.42 1.13
C ILE A 84 -3.68 -13.74 2.60
N ASN A 85 -3.08 -14.80 3.15
CA ASN A 85 -3.23 -15.17 4.56
C ASN A 85 -2.75 -14.06 5.51
N TYR A 86 -1.66 -13.38 5.17
CA TYR A 86 -1.11 -12.28 5.95
C TYR A 86 -2.05 -11.07 5.96
N ILE A 87 -2.68 -10.77 4.82
CA ILE A 87 -3.65 -9.67 4.69
C ILE A 87 -5.00 -10.02 5.34
N THR A 88 -5.53 -11.24 5.11
CA THR A 88 -6.83 -11.66 5.67
C THR A 88 -6.81 -11.83 7.18
N ASN A 89 -5.63 -12.03 7.78
CA ASN A 89 -5.46 -12.06 9.23
C ASN A 89 -5.45 -10.66 9.86
N ILE A 90 -5.40 -9.60 9.05
CA ILE A 90 -5.56 -8.24 9.55
C ILE A 90 -7.04 -7.91 9.56
N LYS A 91 -7.57 -7.74 10.77
CA LYS A 91 -8.99 -7.52 11.13
C LYS A 91 -9.70 -6.47 10.26
N TYR A 92 -8.94 -5.57 9.65
CA TYR A 92 -9.40 -4.39 8.95
C TYR A 92 -9.32 -4.48 7.43
N ILE A 93 -8.73 -5.52 6.83
CA ILE A 93 -8.48 -5.53 5.38
C ILE A 93 -9.37 -6.57 4.69
N LYS A 94 -10.39 -6.11 3.94
CA LYS A 94 -11.20 -7.00 3.10
C LYS A 94 -10.71 -6.93 1.66
N LYS A 95 -10.50 -8.10 1.07
CA LYS A 95 -10.22 -8.24 -0.36
C LYS A 95 -11.48 -7.90 -1.13
N ASP A 96 -11.46 -6.79 -1.86
CA ASP A 96 -12.62 -6.36 -2.64
C ASP A 96 -12.51 -6.83 -4.09
N GLU A 97 -11.36 -6.67 -4.76
CA GLU A 97 -11.27 -6.95 -6.20
C GLU A 97 -9.88 -7.43 -6.65
N LEU A 98 -9.87 -8.37 -7.60
CA LEU A 98 -8.70 -8.75 -8.41
C LEU A 98 -8.76 -7.94 -9.72
N LEU A 99 -7.84 -7.01 -9.91
CA LEU A 99 -7.68 -6.29 -11.17
C LEU A 99 -6.48 -6.89 -11.92
N LEU A 100 -6.75 -7.53 -13.06
CA LEU A 100 -5.71 -7.93 -14.02
C LEU A 100 -5.44 -6.74 -14.93
N PHE A 101 -4.27 -6.10 -14.79
CA PHE A 101 -3.77 -5.21 -15.82
C PHE A 101 -2.91 -5.99 -16.82
N HIS A 102 -2.91 -5.50 -18.07
CA HIS A 102 -2.22 -6.08 -19.23
C HIS A 102 -0.77 -6.52 -18.88
N GLU A 103 -0.38 -7.70 -19.40
CA GLU A 103 0.98 -8.28 -19.32
C GLU A 103 1.41 -8.92 -17.98
N LYS A 104 0.63 -9.90 -17.50
CA LYS A 104 1.02 -10.88 -16.46
C LYS A 104 1.21 -10.35 -15.04
N VAL A 105 0.67 -9.18 -14.69
CA VAL A 105 0.69 -8.70 -13.30
C VAL A 105 -0.69 -8.74 -12.66
N ILE A 106 -0.72 -9.29 -11.45
CA ILE A 106 -1.91 -9.39 -10.62
C ILE A 106 -1.92 -8.23 -9.62
N VAL A 107 -2.96 -7.41 -9.67
CA VAL A 107 -3.21 -6.36 -8.68
C VAL A 107 -4.37 -6.78 -7.79
N TYR A 108 -4.16 -6.73 -6.48
CA TYR A 108 -5.23 -6.90 -5.51
C TYR A 108 -5.59 -5.55 -4.92
N SER A 109 -6.89 -5.25 -4.88
CA SER A 109 -7.43 -4.10 -4.16
C SER A 109 -8.04 -4.56 -2.85
N TYR A 110 -7.65 -3.90 -1.77
CA TYR A 110 -8.20 -4.15 -0.46
C TYR A 110 -8.76 -2.86 0.15
N ALA A 111 -9.98 -2.94 0.67
CA ALA A 111 -10.56 -1.90 1.52
C ALA A 111 -10.10 -2.10 2.96
N ILE A 112 -9.75 -0.99 3.61
CA ILE A 112 -9.39 -0.93 5.02
C ILE A 112 -10.61 -0.39 5.77
N TYR A 113 -11.19 -1.21 6.64
CA TYR A 113 -12.31 -0.87 7.49
C TYR A 113 -11.78 -0.48 8.86
N HIS A 114 -12.11 0.69 9.36
CA HIS A 114 -11.85 1.03 10.75
C HIS A 114 -13.03 0.54 11.58
N GLU A 115 -12.77 -0.19 12.66
CA GLU A 115 -13.84 -0.42 13.66
C GLU A 115 -14.25 0.94 14.21
N THR A 116 -15.48 1.36 13.94
CA THR A 116 -16.11 2.42 14.70
C THR A 116 -16.22 1.91 16.14
N ILE A 117 -15.33 2.39 17.01
CA ILE A 117 -15.51 2.30 18.45
C ILE A 117 -16.85 3.01 18.72
N ARG A 118 -17.87 2.22 19.05
CA ARG A 118 -19.16 2.72 19.57
C ARG A 118 -19.03 2.96 21.06
#